data_AF-A0AAV6B529-F1
#
_entry.id   AF-A0AAV6B529-F1
#
_cell.length_a   1.000
_cell.length_b   1.000
_cell.length_c   1.000
_cell.angle_alpha   90.00
_cell.angle_beta   90.00
_cell.angle_gamma   90.00
#
_symmetry.space_group_name_H-M   'P 1'
#
loop_
_entity.id
_entity.type
_entity.pdbx_description
1 polymer ?
#
loop_
_entity_poly.entity_id
_entity_poly.type
_entity_poly.pdbx_seq_one_letter_code
_entity_poly.pdbx_strand_id
1 'polypeptide(L)'
;MLIALILPSLRSHGHNPASCVSNLKQTSLAALLWVQDRDQPFPWQVPLTRTGTLELISSPQVFRHFSVMSNELYSPKILICPLDKKRRAGADFMAFSNRNISYFVNLAAQFDTNGVPAPMFGDRNLTGGSLSNGFLRTLSSTNGLGWSKELHQHFGNIALADGSVSRVETQALHALVRTSAVPLRLAIPAE
;
A
#
# COMPACT_ATOMS: atom_id res chain seq x y z
N MET A 1 30.71 -5.19 -15.83
CA MET A 1 31.11 -5.60 -14.46
C MET A 1 29.93 -5.38 -13.53
N LEU A 2 29.37 -6.44 -12.97
CA LEU A 2 28.31 -6.35 -11.96
C LEU A 2 29.00 -6.25 -10.59
N ILE A 3 28.86 -5.11 -9.91
CA ILE A 3 29.31 -4.99 -8.52
C ILE A 3 28.24 -5.67 -7.66
N ALA A 4 28.51 -6.89 -7.23
CA ALA A 4 27.71 -7.54 -6.19
C ALA A 4 27.96 -6.80 -4.87
N LEU A 5 27.01 -5.94 -4.46
CA LEU A 5 26.99 -5.43 -3.09
C LEU A 5 26.67 -6.61 -2.15
N ILE A 6 27.68 -7.10 -1.46
CA ILE A 6 27.52 -8.01 -0.33
C ILE A 6 26.95 -7.17 0.82
N LEU A 7 25.62 -7.16 0.96
CA LEU A 7 24.96 -6.58 2.13
C LEU A 7 25.19 -7.52 3.33
N PRO A 8 25.78 -7.05 4.43
CA PRO A 8 25.83 -7.83 5.66
C PRO A 8 24.41 -8.19 6.09
N SER A 9 24.13 -9.48 6.30
CA SER A 9 22.86 -9.94 6.83
C SER A 9 22.71 -9.50 8.29
N LEU A 10 22.12 -8.33 8.51
CA LEU A 10 21.64 -7.94 9.83
C LEU A 10 20.44 -8.82 10.19
N ARG A 11 20.72 -9.95 10.84
CA ARG A 11 19.70 -10.72 11.56
C ARG A 11 19.32 -9.97 12.83
N SER A 12 18.34 -9.07 12.74
CA SER A 12 17.59 -8.65 13.94
C SER A 12 16.35 -9.53 14.08
N HIS A 13 16.44 -10.54 14.96
CA HIS A 13 15.25 -11.26 15.44
C HIS A 13 14.54 -10.36 16.46
N GLY A 14 13.77 -9.40 15.97
CA GLY A 14 13.05 -8.42 16.79
C GLY A 14 12.81 -7.12 16.03
N HIS A 15 11.53 -6.74 15.93
CA HIS A 15 10.99 -5.42 15.55
C HIS A 15 11.94 -4.48 14.77
N ASN A 16 11.92 -4.55 13.43
CA ASN A 16 12.61 -3.58 12.58
C ASN A 16 11.58 -2.74 11.78
N PRO A 17 11.14 -1.59 12.29
CA PRO A 17 10.25 -0.66 11.58
C PRO A 17 10.81 -0.22 10.22
N ALA A 18 12.14 -0.16 10.08
CA ALA A 18 12.78 0.21 8.82
C ALA A 18 12.50 -0.82 7.71
N SER A 19 12.26 -2.09 8.06
CA SER A 19 11.87 -3.11 7.09
C SER A 19 10.47 -2.86 6.53
N CYS A 20 9.51 -2.38 7.34
CA CYS A 20 8.18 -1.99 6.83
C CYS A 20 8.29 -0.82 5.84
N VAL A 21 9.07 0.21 6.20
CA VAL A 21 9.33 1.36 5.32
C VAL A 21 10.00 0.91 4.02
N SER A 22 10.99 0.02 4.10
CA SER A 22 11.66 -0.54 2.91
C SER A 22 10.69 -1.31 2.00
N ASN A 23 9.82 -2.11 2.59
CA ASN A 23 8.79 -2.87 1.88
C ASN A 23 7.79 -1.94 1.16
N LEU A 24 7.33 -0.88 1.82
CA LEU A 24 6.48 0.13 1.20
C LEU A 24 7.19 0.90 0.08
N LYS A 25 8.48 1.23 0.24
CA LYS A 25 9.29 1.84 -0.84
C LYS A 25 9.36 0.94 -2.07
N GLN A 26 9.63 -0.35 -1.86
CA GLN A 26 9.67 -1.34 -2.95
C GLN A 26 8.29 -1.52 -3.61
N THR A 27 7.21 -1.49 -2.82
CA THR A 27 5.83 -1.56 -3.33
C THR A 27 5.49 -0.34 -4.20
N SER A 28 5.83 0.87 -3.74
CA SER A 28 5.66 2.08 -4.54
C SER A 28 6.49 2.06 -5.81
N LEU A 29 7.76 1.65 -5.73
CA LEU A 29 8.62 1.55 -6.90
C LEU A 29 8.06 0.55 -7.92
N ALA A 30 7.55 -0.60 -7.49
CA ALA A 30 6.94 -1.58 -8.39
C ALA A 30 5.73 -0.99 -9.12
N ALA A 31 4.89 -0.20 -8.44
CA ALA A 31 3.77 0.48 -9.09
C ALA A 31 4.21 1.52 -10.13
N LEU A 32 5.30 2.25 -9.85
CA LEU A 32 5.86 3.23 -10.78
C LEU A 32 6.51 2.56 -11.99
N LEU A 33 7.23 1.46 -11.79
CA LEU A 33 7.78 0.66 -12.89
C LEU A 33 6.66 0.07 -13.75
N TRP A 34 5.58 -0.43 -13.14
CA TRP A 34 4.42 -0.94 -13.88
C TRP A 34 3.80 0.13 -14.79
N VAL A 35 3.64 1.36 -14.26
CA VAL A 35 3.15 2.52 -15.02
C VAL A 35 4.08 2.83 -16.19
N GLN A 36 5.38 2.89 -15.92
CA GLN A 36 6.40 3.23 -16.92
C GLN A 36 6.51 2.16 -18.03
N ASP A 37 6.57 0.88 -17.67
CA ASP A 37 6.74 -0.22 -18.62
C ASP A 37 5.51 -0.45 -19.51
N ARG A 38 4.35 0.07 -19.11
CA ARG A 38 3.09 -0.08 -19.85
C ARG A 38 2.61 1.17 -20.55
N ASP A 39 3.22 2.32 -20.25
CA ASP A 39 2.73 3.64 -20.70
C ASP A 39 1.24 3.83 -20.35
N GLN A 40 0.88 3.50 -19.10
CA GLN A 40 -0.50 3.50 -18.61
C GLN A 40 -0.61 4.07 -17.19
N PRO A 41 -1.76 4.63 -16.78
CA PRO A 41 -2.00 5.02 -15.39
C PRO A 41 -1.94 3.82 -14.43
N PHE A 42 -1.93 4.06 -13.11
CA PHE A 42 -1.87 2.97 -12.12
C PHE A 42 -2.90 1.86 -12.35
N PRO A 43 -2.62 0.61 -11.91
CA PRO A 43 -3.45 -0.54 -12.27
C PRO A 43 -4.94 -0.39 -11.95
N TRP A 44 -5.32 0.29 -10.87
CA TRP A 44 -6.73 0.52 -10.49
C TRP A 44 -7.47 1.55 -11.35
N GLN A 45 -6.79 2.17 -12.32
CA GLN A 45 -7.35 3.10 -13.30
C GLN A 45 -7.41 2.49 -14.72
N VAL A 46 -6.90 1.27 -14.88
CA VAL A 46 -6.82 0.58 -16.16
C VAL A 46 -7.84 -0.57 -16.18
N PRO A 47 -8.65 -0.74 -17.23
CA PRO A 47 -9.55 -1.88 -17.38
C PRO A 47 -8.84 -3.24 -17.38
N LEU A 48 -9.51 -4.29 -16.93
CA LEU A 48 -9.04 -5.68 -16.99
C LEU A 48 -8.69 -6.11 -18.41
N THR A 49 -9.45 -5.63 -19.41
CA THR A 49 -9.17 -5.87 -20.84
C THR A 49 -7.82 -5.30 -21.31
N ARG A 50 -7.25 -4.36 -20.54
CA ARG A 50 -5.92 -3.78 -20.74
C ARG A 50 -4.96 -4.14 -19.61
N THR A 51 -5.17 -5.29 -18.96
CA THR A 51 -4.31 -5.83 -17.89
C THR A 51 -4.33 -5.06 -16.57
N GLY A 52 -5.27 -4.13 -16.38
CA GLY A 52 -5.44 -3.41 -15.12
C GLY A 52 -6.39 -4.07 -14.14
N THR A 53 -7.00 -3.28 -13.25
CA THR A 53 -7.87 -3.73 -12.15
C THR A 53 -9.04 -2.78 -11.86
N LEU A 54 -9.40 -1.90 -12.80
CA LEU A 54 -10.45 -0.88 -12.63
C LEU A 54 -11.81 -1.47 -12.22
N GLU A 55 -12.20 -2.61 -12.78
CA GLU A 55 -13.45 -3.29 -12.46
C GLU A 55 -13.42 -3.91 -11.06
N LEU A 56 -12.24 -4.07 -10.45
CA LEU A 56 -12.04 -4.67 -9.14
C LEU A 56 -12.04 -3.65 -8.00
N ILE A 57 -12.18 -2.35 -8.28
CA ILE A 57 -12.22 -1.29 -7.25
C ILE A 57 -13.42 -1.42 -6.30
N SER A 58 -14.45 -2.16 -6.70
CA SER A 58 -15.63 -2.51 -5.90
C SER A 58 -15.56 -3.92 -5.31
N SER A 59 -14.51 -4.68 -5.62
CA SER A 59 -14.31 -6.06 -5.18
C SER A 59 -13.56 -6.11 -3.85
N PRO A 60 -13.93 -7.01 -2.91
CA PRO A 60 -13.17 -7.22 -1.69
C PRO A 60 -11.83 -7.93 -1.93
N GLN A 61 -11.53 -8.36 -3.16
CA GLN A 61 -10.26 -9.00 -3.55
C GLN A 61 -9.14 -7.96 -3.72
N VAL A 62 -8.81 -7.22 -2.66
CA VAL A 62 -7.79 -6.17 -2.65
C VAL A 62 -6.44 -6.68 -3.18
N PHE A 63 -6.12 -7.95 -2.95
CA PHE A 63 -4.89 -8.57 -3.44
C PHE A 63 -4.68 -8.48 -4.96
N ARG A 64 -5.75 -8.38 -5.74
CA ARG A 64 -5.66 -8.29 -7.21
C ARG A 64 -4.93 -7.02 -7.66
N HIS A 65 -5.08 -5.92 -6.93
CA HIS A 65 -4.36 -4.67 -7.19
C HIS A 65 -2.85 -4.78 -6.97
N PHE A 66 -2.40 -5.77 -6.20
CA PHE A 66 -0.98 -6.06 -5.98
C PHE A 66 -0.49 -7.16 -6.93
N SER A 67 -1.27 -8.23 -7.15
CA SER A 67 -0.91 -9.35 -8.04
C SER A 67 -0.64 -8.91 -9.47
N VAL A 68 -1.35 -7.89 -9.95
CA VAL A 68 -1.16 -7.34 -11.29
C VAL A 68 0.23 -6.71 -11.51
N MET A 69 0.92 -6.34 -10.42
CA MET A 69 2.28 -5.80 -10.38
C MET A 69 3.32 -6.86 -9.96
N SER A 70 2.98 -8.14 -10.07
CA SER A 70 3.82 -9.23 -9.53
C SER A 70 5.19 -9.34 -10.21
N ASN A 71 5.31 -8.97 -11.48
CA ASN A 71 6.58 -8.98 -12.21
C ASN A 71 7.54 -7.92 -11.65
N GLU A 72 7.01 -6.76 -11.29
CA GLU A 72 7.73 -5.60 -10.78
C GLU A 72 8.02 -5.74 -9.27
N LEU A 73 7.12 -6.40 -8.54
CA LEU A 73 7.30 -6.73 -7.13
C LEU A 73 8.31 -7.87 -6.91
N TYR A 74 8.40 -8.82 -7.84
CA TYR A 74 9.23 -10.04 -7.80
C TYR A 74 8.92 -11.02 -6.65
N SER A 75 8.68 -10.56 -5.42
CA SER A 75 8.40 -11.39 -4.25
C SER A 75 7.20 -10.89 -3.44
N PRO A 76 6.23 -11.77 -3.11
CA PRO A 76 5.11 -11.41 -2.23
C PRO A 76 5.55 -11.07 -0.79
N LYS A 77 6.80 -11.39 -0.40
CA LYS A 77 7.35 -11.04 0.92
C LYS A 77 7.41 -9.54 1.15
N ILE A 78 7.52 -8.75 0.08
CA ILE A 78 7.54 -7.28 0.12
C ILE A 78 6.19 -6.72 0.58
N LEU A 79 5.09 -7.47 0.44
CA LEU A 79 3.73 -6.99 0.76
C LEU A 79 3.31 -7.20 2.22
N ILE A 80 4.26 -7.62 3.07
CA ILE A 80 4.02 -7.88 4.49
C ILE A 80 4.79 -6.89 5.35
N CYS A 81 4.08 -6.24 6.27
CA CYS A 81 4.73 -5.54 7.36
C CYS A 81 5.25 -6.60 8.35
N PRO A 82 6.54 -6.58 8.74
CA PRO A 82 7.10 -7.57 9.66
C PRO A 82 6.44 -7.58 11.05
N LEU A 83 5.71 -6.52 11.41
CA LEU A 83 4.96 -6.43 12.66
C LEU A 83 3.54 -6.98 12.55
N ASP A 84 3.09 -7.30 11.34
CA ASP A 84 1.76 -7.83 11.10
C ASP A 84 1.68 -9.31 11.45
N LYS A 85 1.43 -9.59 12.73
CA LYS A 85 1.37 -10.96 13.24
C LYS A 85 0.24 -11.78 12.64
N LYS A 86 -0.82 -11.13 12.12
CA LYS A 86 -1.99 -11.80 11.53
C LYS A 86 -1.79 -12.20 10.07
N ARG A 87 -0.84 -11.56 9.38
CA ARG A 87 -0.56 -11.82 7.96
C ARG A 87 0.68 -12.69 7.80
N ARG A 88 0.76 -13.38 6.66
CA ARG A 88 1.88 -14.24 6.29
C ARG A 88 2.21 -14.03 4.83
N ALA A 89 3.49 -13.90 4.51
CA ALA A 89 3.90 -13.77 3.11
C ALA A 89 3.41 -14.98 2.32
N GLY A 90 2.88 -14.74 1.12
CA GLY A 90 2.63 -15.82 0.16
C GLY A 90 3.93 -16.50 -0.24
N ALA A 91 3.86 -17.77 -0.65
CA ALA A 91 5.01 -18.44 -1.29
C ALA A 91 5.29 -17.85 -2.67
N ASP A 92 4.21 -17.52 -3.39
CA ASP A 92 4.19 -16.96 -4.73
C ASP A 92 2.92 -16.09 -4.90
N PHE A 93 2.72 -15.57 -6.12
CA PHE A 93 1.52 -14.80 -6.49
C PHE A 93 0.38 -15.69 -7.05
N MET A 94 0.57 -17.01 -7.17
CA MET A 94 -0.44 -17.96 -7.66
C MET A 94 -1.44 -18.31 -6.56
N ALA A 95 -0.96 -18.61 -5.36
CA ALA A 95 -1.77 -18.89 -4.17
C ALA A 95 -1.84 -17.67 -3.24
N PHE A 96 -2.16 -16.50 -3.81
CA PHE A 96 -2.10 -15.20 -3.12
C PHE A 96 -3.50 -14.66 -2.80
N SER A 97 -3.65 -14.06 -1.62
CA SER A 97 -4.93 -13.56 -1.11
C SER A 97 -4.74 -12.33 -0.22
N ASN A 98 -5.83 -11.73 0.25
CA ASN A 98 -5.77 -10.61 1.20
C ASN A 98 -4.96 -10.94 2.47
N ARG A 99 -4.95 -12.20 2.92
CA ARG A 99 -4.19 -12.67 4.09
C ARG A 99 -2.67 -12.53 3.93
N ASN A 100 -2.22 -12.29 2.71
CA ASN A 100 -0.82 -12.15 2.35
C ASN A 100 -0.38 -10.69 2.18
N ILE A 101 -1.20 -9.73 2.64
CA ILE A 101 -0.96 -8.29 2.47
C ILE A 101 -1.19 -7.55 3.77
N SER A 102 -0.25 -6.69 4.14
CA SER A 102 -0.34 -5.80 5.31
C SER A 102 -0.66 -4.35 4.96
N TYR A 103 -0.78 -4.04 3.67
CA TYR A 103 -0.91 -2.69 3.16
C TYR A 103 -2.27 -2.44 2.50
N PHE A 104 -2.83 -1.25 2.68
CA PHE A 104 -3.93 -0.77 1.85
C PHE A 104 -3.41 -0.26 0.50
N VAL A 105 -4.32 -0.11 -0.46
CA VAL A 105 -4.12 0.67 -1.69
C VAL A 105 -5.14 1.81 -1.74
N ASN A 106 -4.70 3.02 -2.10
CA ASN A 106 -5.58 4.16 -2.34
C ASN A 106 -6.06 4.14 -3.78
N LEU A 107 -7.31 3.72 -4.00
CA LEU A 107 -7.93 3.62 -5.31
C LEU A 107 -8.25 4.98 -5.94
N ALA A 108 -8.11 6.07 -5.18
CA ALA A 108 -8.21 7.44 -5.69
C ALA A 108 -6.84 8.02 -6.09
N ALA A 109 -5.74 7.29 -5.86
CA ALA A 109 -4.41 7.77 -6.23
C ALA A 109 -4.25 7.83 -7.75
N GLN A 110 -3.74 8.96 -8.22
CA GLN A 110 -3.44 9.20 -9.62
C GLN A 110 -1.99 9.66 -9.73
N PHE A 111 -1.40 9.47 -10.91
CA PHE A 111 -0.10 10.03 -11.20
C PHE A 111 -0.30 11.54 -11.39
N ASP A 112 -0.01 12.32 -10.36
CA ASP A 112 -0.20 13.77 -10.39
C ASP A 112 1.03 14.46 -10.98
N THR A 113 0.84 15.20 -12.08
CA THR A 113 1.85 16.07 -12.67
C THR A 113 1.88 17.46 -12.04
N ASN A 114 0.93 17.79 -11.15
CA ASN A 114 0.82 19.10 -10.49
C ASN A 114 1.67 19.24 -9.22
N GLY A 115 2.48 18.23 -8.89
CA GLY A 115 3.57 18.36 -7.93
C GLY A 115 3.26 17.95 -6.48
N VAL A 116 2.07 17.42 -6.17
CA VAL A 116 1.78 16.85 -4.84
C VAL A 116 1.65 15.32 -4.94
N PRO A 117 2.65 14.55 -4.48
CA PRO A 117 2.62 13.09 -4.56
C PRO A 117 1.42 12.50 -3.78
N ALA A 118 0.51 11.85 -4.50
CA ALA A 118 -0.67 11.23 -3.89
C ALA A 118 -0.29 10.04 -2.98
N PRO A 119 -0.95 9.84 -1.82
CA PRO A 119 -0.83 8.61 -1.05
C PRO A 119 -1.27 7.41 -1.89
N MET A 120 -0.43 6.39 -2.03
CA MET A 120 -0.73 5.19 -2.82
C MET A 120 -0.94 3.96 -1.95
N PHE A 121 0.00 3.69 -1.05
CA PHE A 121 0.02 2.51 -0.21
C PHE A 121 0.26 2.90 1.24
N GLY A 122 -0.10 2.04 2.18
CA GLY A 122 0.26 2.26 3.58
C GLY A 122 -0.25 1.16 4.50
N ASP A 123 0.10 1.23 5.77
CA ASP A 123 -0.23 0.18 6.74
C ASP A 123 -1.75 0.02 6.94
N ARG A 124 -2.22 -1.23 7.05
CA ARG A 124 -3.67 -1.53 7.15
C ARG A 124 -4.32 -1.16 8.49
N ASN A 125 -3.57 -0.73 9.51
CA ASN A 125 -4.06 -0.48 10.87
C ASN A 125 -4.83 0.84 11.05
N LEU A 126 -5.45 1.37 9.99
CA LEU A 126 -6.28 2.58 10.04
C LEU A 126 -7.62 2.34 10.74
N THR A 127 -8.04 3.30 11.55
CA THR A 127 -9.34 3.35 12.24
C THR A 127 -10.15 4.57 11.82
N GLY A 128 -11.47 4.53 12.02
CA GLY A 128 -12.36 5.64 11.67
C GLY A 128 -12.64 5.78 10.17
N GLY A 129 -13.30 6.86 9.75
CA GLY A 129 -13.81 6.98 8.38
C GLY A 129 -14.96 6.01 8.07
N SER A 130 -15.52 6.11 6.86
CA SER A 130 -16.65 5.27 6.43
C SER A 130 -16.15 3.96 5.83
N LEU A 131 -16.54 2.81 6.40
CA LEU A 131 -16.23 1.49 5.87
C LEU A 131 -17.42 0.97 5.05
N SER A 132 -17.17 0.65 3.79
CA SER A 132 -18.16 0.06 2.87
C SER A 132 -17.70 -1.33 2.40
N ASN A 133 -18.66 -2.24 2.26
CA ASN A 133 -18.45 -3.62 1.80
C ASN A 133 -17.36 -4.40 2.56
N GLY A 134 -17.02 -3.98 3.79
CA GLY A 134 -16.04 -4.64 4.65
C GLY A 134 -14.56 -4.41 4.30
N PHE A 135 -14.24 -3.70 3.21
CA PHE A 135 -12.85 -3.50 2.76
C PHE A 135 -12.52 -2.06 2.38
N LEU A 136 -13.48 -1.30 1.84
CA LEU A 136 -13.21 0.04 1.33
C LEU A 136 -13.47 1.09 2.39
N ARG A 137 -12.39 1.68 2.92
CA ARG A 137 -12.44 2.78 3.88
C ARG A 137 -12.29 4.13 3.17
N THR A 138 -13.35 4.93 3.18
CA THR A 138 -13.35 6.28 2.62
C THR A 138 -13.08 7.31 3.72
N LEU A 139 -12.06 8.14 3.51
CA LEU A 139 -11.68 9.22 4.42
C LEU A 139 -12.06 10.57 3.84
N SER A 140 -13.18 11.14 4.33
CA SER A 140 -13.69 12.46 3.97
C SER A 140 -13.74 13.45 5.14
N SER A 141 -13.47 12.98 6.37
CA SER A 141 -13.40 13.80 7.57
C SER A 141 -12.40 13.19 8.57
N THR A 142 -12.05 13.95 9.59
CA THR A 142 -11.08 13.54 10.62
C THR A 142 -11.73 12.91 11.86
N ASN A 143 -13.06 12.82 11.90
CA ASN A 143 -13.80 12.34 13.08
C ASN A 143 -13.54 10.84 13.32
N GLY A 144 -12.95 10.52 14.47
CA GLY A 144 -12.58 9.15 14.84
C GLY A 144 -11.44 8.54 14.00
N LEU A 145 -10.84 9.31 13.10
CA LEU A 145 -9.74 8.87 12.24
C LEU A 145 -8.45 8.75 13.05
N GLY A 146 -7.75 7.62 12.88
CA GLY A 146 -6.48 7.38 13.55
C GLY A 146 -5.89 6.02 13.19
N TRP A 147 -5.02 5.53 14.07
CA TRP A 147 -4.30 4.27 13.91
C TRP A 147 -4.51 3.37 15.13
N SER A 148 -4.75 2.09 14.88
CA SER A 148 -4.81 1.08 15.93
C SER A 148 -3.40 0.67 16.37
N LYS A 149 -3.31 0.01 17.53
CA LYS A 149 -2.07 -0.57 18.05
C LYS A 149 -1.61 -1.86 17.34
N GLU A 150 -2.35 -2.32 16.33
CA GLU A 150 -2.16 -3.65 15.74
C GLU A 150 -0.80 -3.84 15.03
N LEU A 151 -0.26 -2.78 14.42
CA LEU A 151 1.03 -2.83 13.71
C LEU A 151 2.08 -1.95 14.40
N HIS A 152 1.83 -0.65 14.44
CA HIS A 152 2.84 0.35 14.79
C HIS A 152 2.43 1.22 15.99
N GLN A 153 1.74 0.68 17.00
CA GLN A 153 1.46 1.39 18.26
C GLN A 153 0.91 2.83 18.05
N HIS A 154 -0.18 2.97 17.28
CA HIS A 154 -0.88 4.25 17.00
C HIS A 154 -0.25 5.19 15.96
N PHE A 155 0.65 4.68 15.11
CA PHE A 155 0.94 5.30 13.83
C PHE A 155 0.82 4.29 12.68
N GLY A 156 1.06 4.75 11.45
CA GLY A 156 1.30 3.89 10.30
C GLY A 156 2.25 4.58 9.33
N ASN A 157 2.71 3.84 8.34
CA ASN A 157 3.54 4.34 7.25
C ASN A 157 2.67 4.50 6.01
N ILE A 158 2.89 5.58 5.26
CA ILE A 158 2.22 5.85 3.99
C ILE A 158 3.29 6.11 2.93
N ALA A 159 3.14 5.41 1.81
CA ALA A 159 3.96 5.58 0.63
C ALA A 159 3.24 6.47 -0.38
N LEU A 160 3.96 7.44 -0.94
CA LEU A 160 3.44 8.40 -1.90
C LEU A 160 3.85 8.03 -3.33
N ALA A 161 3.19 8.66 -4.31
CA ALA A 161 3.41 8.45 -5.75
C ALA A 161 4.79 8.87 -6.28
N ASP A 162 5.63 9.50 -5.46
CA ASP A 162 7.02 9.83 -5.78
C ASP A 162 8.02 8.78 -5.23
N GLY A 163 7.53 7.70 -4.62
CA GLY A 163 8.34 6.66 -3.99
C GLY A 163 8.82 7.00 -2.57
N SER A 164 8.50 8.19 -2.05
CA SER A 164 8.77 8.53 -0.65
C SER A 164 7.83 7.76 0.29
N VAL A 165 8.31 7.49 1.50
CA VAL A 165 7.53 6.84 2.56
C VAL A 165 7.71 7.63 3.84
N SER A 166 6.59 8.00 4.44
CA SER A 166 6.56 8.78 5.68
C SER A 166 5.85 8.00 6.78
N ARG A 167 6.39 8.11 8.00
CA ARG A 167 5.64 7.76 9.21
C ARG A 167 4.57 8.83 9.43
N VAL A 168 3.33 8.39 9.59
CA VAL A 168 2.15 9.24 9.70
C VAL A 168 1.47 8.94 11.04
N GLU A 169 1.51 9.91 11.94
CA GLU A 169 0.72 9.89 13.17
C GLU A 169 -0.67 10.47 12.92
N THR A 170 -1.59 10.31 13.88
CA THR A 170 -3.00 10.74 13.72
C THR A 170 -3.13 12.20 13.26
N GLN A 171 -2.33 13.11 13.82
CA GLN A 171 -2.39 14.54 13.43
C GLN A 171 -1.95 14.77 11.98
N ALA A 172 -0.91 14.08 11.51
CA ALA A 172 -0.46 14.16 10.12
C ALA A 172 -1.48 13.50 9.16
N LEU A 173 -2.12 12.41 9.58
CA LEU A 173 -3.22 11.79 8.84
C LEU A 173 -4.42 12.74 8.72
N HIS A 174 -4.73 13.50 9.77
CA HIS A 174 -5.77 14.52 9.73
C HIS A 174 -5.43 15.65 8.75
N ALA A 175 -4.18 16.13 8.76
CA ALA A 175 -3.72 17.11 7.80
C ALA A 175 -3.87 16.59 6.37
N LEU A 176 -3.43 15.36 6.10
CA LEU A 176 -3.56 14.72 4.78
C LEU A 176 -5.01 14.69 4.29
N VAL A 177 -5.97 14.33 5.14
CA VAL A 177 -7.40 14.31 4.77
C VAL A 177 -7.94 15.71 4.52
N ARG A 178 -7.53 16.72 5.31
CA ARG A 178 -7.98 18.11 5.14
C ARG A 178 -7.44 18.78 3.88
N THR A 179 -6.23 18.41 3.45
CA THR A 179 -5.58 18.98 2.27
C THR A 179 -5.88 18.21 0.98
N SER A 180 -6.47 17.02 1.08
CA SER A 180 -6.79 16.20 -0.09
C SER A 180 -7.96 16.82 -0.87
N ALA A 181 -7.77 17.04 -2.17
CA ALA A 181 -8.81 17.59 -3.06
C ALA A 181 -10.01 16.65 -3.23
N VAL A 182 -9.78 15.34 -3.09
CA VAL A 182 -10.80 14.29 -3.14
C VAL A 182 -10.71 13.38 -1.92
N PRO A 183 -11.79 12.72 -1.50
CA PRO A 183 -11.73 11.73 -0.42
C PRO A 183 -10.73 10.62 -0.74
N LEU A 184 -9.91 10.22 0.24
CA LEU A 184 -9.04 9.06 0.08
C LEU A 184 -9.90 7.79 0.09
N ARG A 185 -9.67 6.89 -0.87
CA ARG A 185 -10.44 5.65 -1.04
C ARG A 185 -9.52 4.45 -0.79
N LEU A 186 -9.39 4.07 0.47
CA LEU A 186 -8.40 3.10 0.92
C LEU A 186 -9.00 1.69 0.93
N ALA A 187 -8.61 0.85 -0.02
CA ALA A 187 -8.97 -0.56 -0.02
C ALA A 187 -8.06 -1.31 0.96
N ILE A 188 -8.65 -1.73 2.08
CA ILE A 188 -7.97 -2.43 3.17
C ILE A 188 -8.22 -3.93 2.98
N PRO A 189 -7.16 -4.77 2.87
CA PRO A 189 -7.33 -6.20 2.71
C PRO A 189 -8.01 -6.80 3.95
N ALA A 190 -9.27 -7.24 3.81
CA ALA A 190 -10.01 -7.92 4.86
C ALA A 190 -9.39 -9.29 5.23
N GLU A 191 -9.74 -9.81 6.40
CA GLU A 191 -9.26 -11.11 6.95
C GLU A 191 -9.82 -12.33 6.19
#